data_AF-A0A368THF6-F1
#
_entry.id   AF-A0A368THF6-F1
#
_cell.length_a   1.000
_cell.length_b   1.000
_cell.length_c   1.000
_cell.angle_alpha   90.00
_cell.angle_beta   90.00
_cell.angle_gamma   90.00
#
_symmetry.space_group_name_H-M   'P 1'
#
loop_
_entity.id
_entity.type
_entity.pdbx_description
1 polymer ?
#
loop_
_entity_poly.entity_id
_entity_poly.type
_entity_poly.pdbx_seq_one_letter_code
_entity_poly.pdbx_strand_id
1 'polypeptide(L)'
;PLIELVASEKQRKFGMDKRNTLPQYCHQCPVQFACHGGCPKNRIIETQDGEPGLNYLCAGYKAFFLHIDHPMRTMTSLLQQNRAPAEIMGTSQNTGRFRYIEERICNK
;
A
#
# COMPACT_ATOMS: atom_id res chain seq x y z
N PRO A 1 9.88 -17.99 29.35
CA PRO A 1 8.51 -17.46 29.41
C PRO A 1 8.09 -16.58 28.21
N LEU A 2 8.77 -15.46 27.90
CA LEU A 2 8.35 -14.59 26.77
C LEU A 2 8.69 -15.19 25.39
N ILE A 3 9.87 -15.83 25.27
CA ILE A 3 10.33 -16.46 24.03
C ILE A 3 9.34 -17.53 23.54
N GLU A 4 8.78 -18.32 24.45
CA GLU A 4 7.79 -19.37 24.16
C GLU A 4 6.48 -18.77 23.62
N LEU A 5 6.03 -17.63 24.17
CA LEU A 5 4.83 -16.94 23.68
C LEU A 5 5.01 -16.39 22.27
N VAL A 6 6.15 -15.73 22.01
CA VAL A 6 6.46 -15.16 20.69
C VAL A 6 6.70 -16.26 19.65
N ALA A 7 7.34 -17.36 20.04
CA ALA A 7 7.62 -18.51 19.17
C ALA A 7 6.44 -19.48 19.04
N SER A 8 5.36 -19.30 19.81
CA SER A 8 4.20 -20.19 19.81
C SER A 8 3.60 -20.35 18.40
N GLU A 9 3.06 -21.54 18.12
CA GLU A 9 2.40 -21.84 16.86
C GLU A 9 1.27 -20.85 16.54
N LYS A 10 0.54 -20.40 17.57
CA LYS A 10 -0.51 -19.39 17.44
C LYS A 10 0.02 -18.06 16.89
N GLN A 11 1.14 -17.56 17.41
CA GLN A 11 1.75 -16.31 16.93
C GLN A 11 2.35 -16.47 15.53
N ARG A 12 3.02 -17.61 15.26
CA ARG A 12 3.55 -17.91 13.93
C ARG A 12 2.43 -17.98 12.89
N LYS A 13 1.34 -18.69 13.20
CA LYS A 13 0.15 -18.79 12.33
C LYS A 13 -0.46 -17.41 12.08
N PHE A 14 -0.70 -16.63 13.14
CA PHE A 14 -1.21 -15.26 12.99
C PHE A 14 -0.31 -14.40 12.09
N GLY A 15 1.01 -14.49 12.25
CA GLY A 15 1.98 -13.79 11.39
C GLY A 15 1.92 -14.23 9.93
N MET A 16 1.89 -15.54 9.68
CA MET A 16 1.81 -16.11 8.33
C MET A 16 0.48 -15.76 7.64
N ASP A 17 -0.63 -15.81 8.37
CA ASP A 17 -1.96 -15.53 7.85
C ASP A 17 -2.06 -14.09 7.30
N LYS A 18 -1.32 -13.12 7.87
CA LYS A 18 -1.26 -11.73 7.34
C LYS A 18 -0.93 -11.67 5.85
N ARG A 19 -0.08 -12.59 5.37
CA ARG A 19 0.32 -12.72 3.97
C ARG A 19 -0.52 -13.77 3.23
N ASN A 20 -0.74 -14.93 3.85
CA ASN A 20 -1.30 -16.09 3.18
C ASN A 20 -2.83 -16.00 2.97
N THR A 21 -3.53 -15.16 3.74
CA THR A 21 -4.98 -14.97 3.61
C THR A 21 -5.33 -13.68 2.88
N LEU A 22 -4.41 -13.14 2.07
CA LEU A 22 -4.71 -12.00 1.22
C LEU A 22 -5.58 -12.47 0.04
N PRO A 23 -6.60 -11.71 -0.35
CA PRO A 23 -7.39 -12.02 -1.55
C PRO A 23 -6.53 -11.90 -2.81
N GLN A 24 -6.94 -12.54 -3.89
CA GLN A 24 -6.23 -12.50 -5.17
C GLN A 24 -6.12 -11.08 -5.72
N TYR A 25 -7.12 -10.24 -5.43
CA TYR A 25 -7.10 -8.80 -5.70
C TYR A 25 -5.86 -8.11 -5.13
N CYS A 26 -5.45 -8.46 -3.90
CA CYS A 26 -4.24 -7.91 -3.29
C CYS A 26 -2.98 -8.44 -3.97
N HIS A 27 -2.92 -9.72 -4.35
CA HIS A 27 -1.76 -10.30 -5.02
C HIS A 27 -1.47 -9.68 -6.38
N GLN A 28 -2.48 -9.16 -7.07
CA GLN A 28 -2.36 -8.47 -8.36
C GLN A 28 -2.27 -6.95 -8.23
N CYS A 29 -2.33 -6.41 -7.01
CA CYS A 29 -2.37 -4.96 -6.77
C CYS A 29 -0.97 -4.34 -6.91
N PRO A 30 -0.79 -3.27 -7.71
CA PRO A 30 0.52 -2.65 -7.95
C PRO A 30 1.15 -2.03 -6.70
N VAL A 31 0.35 -1.78 -5.65
CA VAL A 31 0.81 -1.18 -4.39
C VAL A 31 0.84 -2.18 -3.22
N GLN A 32 0.70 -3.48 -3.50
CA GLN A 32 0.74 -4.52 -2.47
C GLN A 32 2.06 -4.51 -1.69
N PHE A 33 3.16 -4.19 -2.36
CA PHE A 33 4.49 -4.08 -1.73
C PHE A 33 4.56 -3.00 -0.64
N ALA A 34 3.67 -2.00 -0.70
CA ALA A 34 3.62 -0.90 0.27
C ALA A 34 2.54 -1.12 1.33
N CYS A 35 1.34 -1.55 0.92
CA CYS A 35 0.21 -1.68 1.85
C CYS A 35 0.11 -3.05 2.53
N HIS A 36 0.61 -4.11 1.89
CA HIS A 36 0.49 -5.52 2.32
C HIS A 36 -0.93 -5.95 2.74
N GLY A 37 -1.97 -5.36 2.12
CA GLY A 37 -3.38 -5.60 2.47
C GLY A 37 -3.83 -5.00 3.80
N GLY A 38 -3.02 -4.10 4.39
CA GLY A 38 -3.30 -3.41 5.63
C GLY A 38 -3.44 -4.32 6.85
N CYS A 39 -3.90 -3.73 7.97
CA CYS A 39 -4.11 -4.45 9.22
C CYS A 39 -5.20 -5.53 9.07
N PRO A 40 -4.97 -6.79 9.49
CA PRO A 40 -5.97 -7.86 9.43
C PRO A 40 -7.30 -7.51 10.11
N LYS A 41 -7.27 -6.75 11.22
CA LYS A 41 -8.47 -6.29 11.92
C LYS A 41 -9.43 -5.52 11.01
N ASN A 42 -8.91 -4.83 10.00
CA ASN A 42 -9.69 -3.96 9.11
C ASN A 42 -10.01 -4.64 7.77
N ARG A 43 -9.72 -5.96 7.63
CA ARG A 43 -10.03 -6.76 6.43
C ARG A 43 -11.46 -7.30 6.50
N ILE A 44 -12.42 -6.38 6.45
CA ILE A 44 -13.84 -6.62 6.78
C ILE A 44 -14.79 -6.41 5.60
N ILE A 45 -14.27 -6.08 4.42
CA ILE A 45 -15.07 -5.92 3.20
C ILE A 45 -14.65 -6.96 2.14
N GLU A 46 -15.47 -7.09 1.12
CA GLU A 46 -15.24 -7.99 -0.01
C GLU A 46 -14.54 -7.25 -1.17
N THR A 47 -13.87 -8.00 -2.05
CA THR A 47 -13.39 -7.51 -3.33
C THR A 47 -14.56 -7.28 -4.29
N GLN A 48 -14.28 -6.63 -5.42
CA GLN A 48 -15.30 -6.44 -6.47
C GLN A 48 -15.85 -7.77 -7.01
N ASP A 49 -15.07 -8.85 -6.93
CA ASP A 49 -15.43 -10.19 -7.38
C ASP A 49 -16.00 -11.06 -6.23
N GLY A 50 -16.24 -10.46 -5.05
CA GLY A 50 -16.85 -11.13 -3.89
C GLY A 50 -15.88 -11.90 -2.98
N GLU A 51 -14.56 -11.81 -3.19
CA GLU A 51 -13.59 -12.45 -2.28
C GLU A 51 -13.53 -11.70 -0.94
N PRO A 52 -13.62 -12.36 0.22
CA PRO A 52 -13.53 -11.69 1.51
C PRO A 52 -12.09 -11.27 1.83
N GLY A 53 -11.95 -10.43 2.86
CA GLY A 53 -10.64 -10.10 3.43
C GLY A 53 -9.96 -8.89 2.79
N LEU A 54 -10.71 -8.05 2.09
CA LEU A 54 -10.22 -6.76 1.60
C LEU A 54 -10.26 -5.72 2.73
N ASN A 55 -9.22 -4.88 2.80
CA ASN A 55 -9.14 -3.82 3.79
C ASN A 55 -10.18 -2.73 3.51
N TYR A 56 -10.90 -2.25 4.54
CA TYR A 56 -11.85 -1.14 4.40
C TYR A 56 -11.26 0.12 3.72
N LEU A 57 -9.97 0.40 3.93
CA LEU A 57 -9.27 1.55 3.33
C LEU A 57 -8.58 1.22 2.00
N CYS A 58 -8.84 0.06 1.38
CA CYS A 58 -8.11 -0.39 0.21
C CYS A 58 -8.15 0.63 -0.94
N ALA A 59 -9.30 1.21 -1.24
CA ALA A 59 -9.43 2.21 -2.31
C ALA A 59 -8.56 3.45 -2.03
N GLY A 60 -8.59 3.95 -0.79
CA GLY A 60 -7.77 5.09 -0.36
C GLY A 60 -6.28 4.80 -0.42
N TYR A 61 -5.84 3.63 0.06
CA TYR A 61 -4.44 3.22 -0.05
C TYR A 61 -3.98 3.11 -1.50
N LYS A 62 -4.80 2.53 -2.37
CA LYS A 62 -4.47 2.43 -3.80
C LYS A 62 -4.31 3.81 -4.43
N ALA A 63 -5.23 4.73 -4.18
CA ALA A 63 -5.14 6.10 -4.68
C ALA A 63 -3.91 6.83 -4.14
N PHE A 64 -3.67 6.76 -2.83
CA PHE A 64 -2.55 7.42 -2.17
C PHE A 64 -1.19 6.93 -2.70
N PHE A 65 -0.96 5.61 -2.67
CA PHE A 65 0.34 5.06 -3.07
C PHE A 65 0.64 5.24 -4.56
N LEU A 66 -0.39 5.23 -5.42
CA LEU A 66 -0.21 5.58 -6.83
C LEU A 66 0.09 7.06 -7.03
N HIS A 67 -0.50 7.94 -6.21
CA HIS A 67 -0.25 9.38 -6.26
C HIS A 67 1.18 9.72 -5.82
N ILE A 68 1.66 9.10 -4.73
CA ILE A 68 2.99 9.42 -4.17
C ILE A 68 4.15 8.64 -4.82
N ASP A 69 3.91 7.71 -5.74
CA ASP A 69 4.96 6.88 -6.34
C ASP A 69 6.08 7.74 -6.97
N HIS A 70 5.70 8.73 -7.78
CA HIS A 70 6.67 9.63 -8.41
C HIS A 70 7.49 10.44 -7.40
N PRO A 71 6.90 11.22 -6.47
CA PRO A 71 7.69 11.97 -5.51
C PRO A 71 8.53 11.07 -4.59
N MET A 72 8.04 9.89 -4.20
CA MET A 72 8.83 8.93 -3.42
C MET A 72 10.06 8.41 -4.18
N ARG A 73 9.93 8.13 -5.48
CA ARG A 73 11.07 7.74 -6.33
C ARG A 73 12.10 8.86 -6.45
N THR A 74 11.64 10.10 -6.63
CA THR A 74 12.52 11.27 -6.69
C THR A 74 13.29 11.45 -5.38
N MET A 75 12.59 11.38 -4.23
CA MET A 75 13.24 11.44 -2.92
C MET A 75 14.26 10.31 -2.72
N THR A 76 13.95 9.10 -3.17
CA THR A 76 14.87 7.95 -3.09
C THR A 76 16.11 8.16 -3.97
N SER A 77 15.94 8.67 -5.19
CA SER A 77 17.05 9.00 -6.09
C SER A 77 17.97 10.08 -5.51
N LEU A 78 17.41 11.08 -4.82
CA LEU A 78 18.20 12.11 -4.13
C LEU A 78 19.05 11.50 -3.02
N LEU A 79 18.46 10.62 -2.19
CA LEU A 79 19.20 9.92 -1.13
C LEU A 79 20.34 9.06 -1.69
N GLN A 80 20.12 8.36 -2.80
CA GLN A 80 21.16 7.57 -3.49
C GLN A 80 22.33 8.43 -3.98
N GLN A 81 22.10 9.73 -4.20
CA GLN A 81 23.11 10.71 -4.59
C GLN A 81 23.70 11.46 -3.38
N ASN A 82 23.40 11.08 -2.14
CA ASN A 82 23.74 11.82 -0.92
C ASN A 82 23.21 13.27 -0.90
N ARG A 83 22.05 13.49 -1.52
CA ARG A 83 21.37 14.80 -1.59
C ARG A 83 20.14 14.82 -0.69
N ALA A 84 19.69 16.03 -0.33
CA ALA A 84 18.56 16.19 0.57
C ALA A 84 17.25 15.89 -0.18
N PRO A 85 16.36 15.00 0.32
CA PRO A 85 15.05 14.75 -0.29
C PRO A 85 14.20 16.00 -0.48
N ALA A 86 14.38 17.02 0.38
CA ALA A 86 13.68 18.30 0.32
C ALA A 86 13.93 19.06 -1.00
N GLU A 87 14.99 18.74 -1.74
CA GLU A 87 15.25 19.31 -3.06
C GLU A 87 14.12 19.01 -4.07
N ILE A 88 13.26 18.02 -3.80
CA ILE A 88 12.04 17.76 -4.59
C ILE A 88 11.14 18.99 -4.72
N MET A 89 11.13 19.86 -3.70
CA MET A 89 10.33 21.09 -3.67
C MET A 89 10.78 22.09 -4.74
N GLY A 90 12.08 22.10 -5.07
CA GLY A 90 12.66 22.95 -6.11
C GLY A 90 12.56 22.37 -7.52
N THR A 91 12.40 21.05 -7.64
CA THR A 91 12.32 20.34 -8.93
C THR A 91 10.91 20.24 -9.49
N SER A 92 10.00 21.20 -9.21
CA SER A 92 8.59 21.18 -9.64
C SER A 92 8.43 20.81 -11.12
N GLN A 93 8.33 19.52 -11.42
CA GLN A 93 7.98 19.02 -12.74
C GLN A 93 6.47 19.05 -12.82
N ASN A 94 6.01 20.22 -13.28
CA ASN A 94 4.81 20.45 -14.07
C ASN A 94 3.72 19.35 -13.96
N THR A 95 2.71 19.67 -13.16
CA THR A 95 1.46 18.99 -12.83
C THR A 95 0.55 18.72 -14.06
N GLY A 96 1.12 18.43 -15.23
CA GLY A 96 0.38 18.19 -16.48
C GLY A 96 -0.18 16.77 -16.66
N ARG A 97 0.12 15.85 -15.71
CA ARG A 97 -0.32 14.44 -15.77
C ARG A 97 -1.40 14.08 -14.73
N PHE A 98 -2.02 15.08 -14.10
CA PHE A 98 -3.06 14.85 -13.08
C PHE A 98 -4.48 14.84 -13.63
N ARG A 99 -4.67 15.02 -14.94
CA ARG A 99 -6.00 15.04 -15.59
C ARG A 99 -6.69 13.67 -15.70
N TYR A 100 -6.04 12.58 -15.29
CA TYR A 100 -6.57 11.21 -15.48
C TYR A 100 -7.14 10.54 -14.22
N ILE A 101 -6.92 11.13 -13.03
CA ILE A 101 -7.30 10.49 -11.76
C ILE A 101 -8.64 11.04 -11.24
N GLU A 102 -8.97 12.32 -11.47
CA GLU A 102 -10.25 12.89 -11.05
C GLU A 102 -11.46 12.24 -11.76
N GLU A 103 -11.34 11.87 -13.04
CA GLU A 103 -12.45 11.29 -13.81
C GLU A 103 -12.84 9.86 -13.40
N ARG A 104 -11.97 9.12 -12.68
CA ARG A 104 -12.24 7.71 -12.30
C ARG A 104 -12.57 7.50 -10.82
N ILE A 105 -12.30 8.47 -9.94
CA ILE A 105 -12.53 8.30 -8.50
C ILE A 105 -13.95 8.72 -8.09
N CYS A 106 -14.59 9.65 -8.82
CA CYS A 106 -15.92 10.17 -8.46
C CYS A 106 -17.09 9.58 -9.26
N ASN A 107 -16.84 8.74 -10.27
CA ASN A 107 -17.87 8.18 -11.17
C ASN A 107 -18.10 6.66 -11.01
N LYS A 108 -17.94 6.14 -9.79
CA LYS A 108 -18.48 4.84 -9.37
C LYS A 108 -19.18 4.97 -8.04
#